data_AF-A0A2S0PED2-F1
#
_entry.id   AF-A0A2S0PED2-F1
#
_cell.length_a   1.000
_cell.length_b   1.000
_cell.length_c   1.000
_cell.angle_alpha   90.00
_cell.angle_beta   90.00
_cell.angle_gamma   90.00
#
_symmetry.space_group_name_H-M   'P 1'
#
loop_
_entity.id
_entity.type
_entity.pdbx_description
1 polymer ?
#
loop_
_entity_poly.entity_id
_entity_poly.type
_entity_poly.pdbx_seq_one_letter_code
_entity_poly.pdbx_strand_id
1 'polypeptide(L)'
;MNELNVFVSVGGTATDSQEAFVRAVEDRLRSEGLIPYTVGRNTFGSGAPLKTVSDLLDECSGTVVIALERMYFSSGIEKRGGSKEVSLSNIKLPTPWNQIEAAMAYSRNHPLMVIVESGLKSEGLLEPGNDWYVQWVKPEAAALSTTEFNGVLASWKQKMLADKKTSTLPKGPAELTLAELVGGLRLTQLWSVLAAVAVLMAGAFALGGKFFGT
;
A
#
# COMPACT_ATOMS: atom_id res chain seq x y z
N MET A 1 20.18 -7.91 0.43
CA MET A 1 19.14 -6.92 0.11
C MET A 1 17.94 -7.26 0.97
N ASN A 2 17.26 -6.27 1.57
CA ASN A 2 16.06 -6.56 2.35
C ASN A 2 14.94 -6.93 1.38
N GLU A 3 14.45 -8.17 1.47
CA GLU A 3 13.25 -8.61 0.78
C GLU A 3 12.03 -7.85 1.32
N LEU A 4 11.06 -7.57 0.43
CA LEU A 4 9.81 -6.93 0.80
C LEU A 4 8.65 -7.85 0.42
N ASN A 5 7.79 -8.13 1.39
CA ASN A 5 6.56 -8.88 1.15
C ASN A 5 5.57 -7.99 0.40
N VAL A 6 4.94 -8.54 -0.62
CA VAL A 6 3.96 -7.86 -1.46
C VAL A 6 2.70 -8.69 -1.46
N PHE A 7 1.58 -8.05 -1.12
CA PHE A 7 0.28 -8.67 -1.27
C PHE A 7 -0.12 -8.61 -2.75
N VAL A 8 -0.45 -9.75 -3.33
CA VAL A 8 -0.89 -9.87 -4.72
C VAL A 8 -2.37 -10.25 -4.74
N SER A 9 -3.20 -9.31 -5.16
CA SER A 9 -4.62 -9.49 -5.41
C SER A 9 -4.81 -10.01 -6.83
N VAL A 10 -5.16 -11.28 -6.96
CA VAL A 10 -5.51 -11.89 -8.24
C VAL A 10 -6.57 -12.96 -8.05
N GLY A 11 -7.58 -12.95 -8.93
CA GLY A 11 -8.60 -14.00 -8.94
C GLY A 11 -8.04 -15.34 -9.41
N GLY A 12 -8.81 -16.42 -9.24
CA GLY A 12 -8.51 -17.69 -9.90
C GLY A 12 -8.46 -17.51 -11.42
N THR A 13 -7.35 -17.93 -12.03
CA THR A 13 -7.11 -17.84 -13.47
C THR A 13 -8.05 -18.79 -14.22
N ALA A 14 -8.58 -18.33 -15.35
CA ALA A 14 -9.54 -19.09 -16.16
C ALA A 14 -8.90 -19.76 -17.38
N THR A 15 -7.69 -19.34 -17.78
CA THR A 15 -6.97 -19.86 -18.95
C THR A 15 -5.49 -20.04 -18.65
N ASP A 16 -4.82 -20.91 -19.44
CA ASP A 16 -3.38 -21.11 -19.34
C ASP A 16 -2.59 -19.82 -19.62
N SER A 17 -3.10 -18.96 -20.52
CA SER A 17 -2.49 -17.65 -20.79
C SER A 17 -2.54 -16.74 -19.57
N GLN A 18 -3.67 -16.71 -18.86
CA GLN A 18 -3.81 -15.94 -17.63
C GLN A 18 -2.88 -16.50 -16.54
N GLU A 19 -2.80 -17.82 -16.37
CA GLU A 19 -1.89 -18.45 -15.40
C GLU A 19 -0.42 -18.19 -15.73
N ALA A 20 -0.03 -18.32 -17.00
CA ALA A 20 1.32 -17.99 -17.45
C ALA A 20 1.66 -16.51 -17.20
N PHE A 21 0.71 -15.61 -17.43
CA PHE A 21 0.89 -14.19 -17.16
C PHE A 21 1.06 -13.89 -15.67
N VAL A 22 0.21 -14.45 -14.80
CA VAL A 22 0.31 -14.28 -13.34
C VAL A 22 1.66 -14.78 -12.84
N ARG A 23 2.10 -15.96 -13.29
CA ARG A 23 3.44 -16.48 -12.94
C ARG A 23 4.56 -15.55 -13.42
N ALA A 24 4.47 -15.02 -14.63
CA ALA A 24 5.45 -14.07 -15.14
C ALA A 24 5.50 -12.78 -14.29
N VAL A 25 4.36 -12.29 -13.80
CA VAL A 25 4.30 -11.16 -12.85
C VAL A 25 4.98 -11.54 -11.53
N GLU A 26 4.63 -12.69 -10.94
CA GLU A 26 5.24 -13.17 -9.70
C GLU A 26 6.75 -13.38 -9.81
N ASP A 27 7.23 -13.96 -10.91
CA ASP A 27 8.66 -14.14 -11.20
C ASP A 27 9.35 -12.78 -11.37
N ARG A 28 8.69 -11.84 -12.03
CA ARG A 28 9.22 -10.48 -12.19
C ARG A 28 9.34 -9.77 -10.85
N LEU A 29 8.35 -9.87 -9.97
CA LEU A 29 8.42 -9.34 -8.60
C LEU A 29 9.59 -9.97 -7.84
N ARG A 30 9.74 -11.30 -7.89
CA ARG A 30 10.84 -12.02 -7.23
C ARG A 30 12.20 -11.60 -7.75
N SER A 31 12.35 -11.34 -9.06
CA SER A 31 13.61 -10.84 -9.63
C SER A 31 14.04 -9.47 -9.08
N GLU A 32 13.09 -8.72 -8.52
CA GLU A 32 13.31 -7.40 -7.90
C GLU A 32 13.48 -7.49 -6.37
N GLY A 33 13.52 -8.70 -5.78
CA GLY A 33 13.56 -8.90 -4.33
C GLY A 33 12.22 -8.63 -3.64
N LEU A 34 11.12 -8.73 -4.38
CA LEU A 34 9.76 -8.59 -3.88
C LEU A 34 9.09 -9.96 -3.81
N ILE A 35 8.60 -10.34 -2.64
CA ILE A 35 8.07 -11.68 -2.38
C ILE A 35 6.54 -11.65 -2.43
N PRO A 36 5.90 -12.23 -3.48
CA PRO A 36 4.46 -12.16 -3.65
C PRO A 36 3.72 -13.17 -2.76
N TYR A 37 2.69 -12.69 -2.06
CA TYR A 37 1.76 -13.49 -1.29
C TYR A 37 0.32 -13.27 -1.79
N THR A 38 -0.38 -14.36 -2.09
CA THR A 38 -1.75 -14.37 -2.60
C THR A 38 -2.60 -15.34 -1.79
N VAL A 39 -3.73 -14.85 -1.28
CA VAL A 39 -4.71 -15.69 -0.59
C VAL A 39 -5.28 -16.73 -1.56
N GLY A 40 -5.26 -17.99 -1.15
CA GLY A 40 -5.77 -19.12 -1.93
C GLY A 40 -4.80 -19.69 -2.98
N ARG A 41 -3.63 -19.08 -3.18
CA ARG A 41 -2.56 -19.65 -4.05
C ARG A 41 -1.38 -20.14 -3.23
N ASN A 42 -0.79 -19.27 -2.41
CA ASN A 42 0.36 -19.60 -1.56
C ASN A 42 0.20 -19.17 -0.09
N THR A 43 -0.85 -18.41 0.22
CA THR A 43 -1.26 -18.10 1.60
C THR A 43 -2.66 -18.65 1.85
N PHE A 44 -2.83 -19.39 2.94
CA PHE A 44 -4.10 -20.02 3.30
C PHE A 44 -4.46 -19.68 4.75
N GLY A 45 -5.72 -19.31 4.98
CA GLY A 45 -6.26 -19.06 6.31
C GLY A 45 -7.46 -19.95 6.60
N SER A 46 -7.62 -20.38 7.85
CA SER A 46 -8.80 -21.12 8.32
C SER A 46 -9.95 -20.21 8.78
N GLY A 47 -9.70 -18.91 8.87
CA GLY A 47 -10.67 -17.90 9.29
C GLY A 47 -11.51 -17.32 8.14
N ALA A 48 -12.27 -16.27 8.43
CA ALA A 48 -13.06 -15.56 7.43
C ALA A 48 -12.14 -14.94 6.34
N PRO A 49 -12.49 -15.04 5.03
CA PRO A 49 -11.62 -14.60 3.94
C PRO A 49 -11.12 -13.15 4.06
N LEU A 50 -12.00 -12.21 4.41
CA LEU A 50 -11.63 -10.81 4.61
C LEU A 50 -10.64 -10.62 5.75
N LYS A 51 -10.71 -11.45 6.79
CA LYS A 51 -9.75 -11.41 7.89
C LYS A 51 -8.38 -11.92 7.43
N THR A 52 -8.33 -13.01 6.67
CA THR A 52 -7.09 -13.50 6.08
C THR A 52 -6.43 -12.47 5.15
N VAL A 53 -7.22 -11.78 4.33
CA VAL A 53 -6.72 -10.67 3.50
C VAL A 53 -6.21 -9.52 4.36
N SER A 54 -6.97 -9.12 5.39
CA SER A 54 -6.58 -8.06 6.31
C SER A 54 -5.26 -8.37 7.01
N ASP A 55 -5.14 -9.55 7.61
CA ASP A 55 -3.95 -9.97 8.34
C ASP A 55 -2.73 -10.04 7.39
N LEU A 56 -2.92 -10.55 6.16
CA LEU A 56 -1.85 -10.61 5.16
C LEU A 56 -1.42 -9.22 4.64
N LEU A 57 -2.36 -8.30 4.47
CA LEU A 57 -2.03 -6.91 4.15
C LEU A 57 -1.14 -6.32 5.24
N ASP A 58 -1.45 -6.53 6.52
CA ASP A 58 -0.65 -5.97 7.61
C ASP A 58 0.81 -6.52 7.64
N GLU A 59 1.07 -7.67 7.02
CA GLU A 59 2.41 -8.27 6.87
C GLU A 59 3.17 -7.82 5.60
N CYS A 60 2.48 -7.14 4.68
CA CYS A 60 3.04 -6.73 3.39
C CYS A 60 3.42 -5.25 3.37
N SER A 61 4.45 -4.91 2.59
CA SER A 61 4.91 -3.51 2.43
C SER A 61 4.24 -2.76 1.27
N GLY A 62 3.41 -3.46 0.48
CA GLY A 62 2.73 -2.91 -0.68
C GLY A 62 1.81 -3.93 -1.33
N THR A 63 1.02 -3.47 -2.28
CA THR A 63 -0.01 -4.28 -2.94
C THR A 63 0.08 -4.18 -4.46
N VAL A 64 -0.01 -5.32 -5.13
CA VAL A 64 -0.22 -5.42 -6.58
C VAL A 64 -1.59 -6.02 -6.85
N VAL A 65 -2.40 -5.36 -7.66
CA VAL A 65 -3.68 -5.88 -8.15
C VAL A 65 -3.51 -6.32 -9.59
N ILE A 66 -3.88 -7.56 -9.89
CA ILE A 66 -3.90 -8.12 -11.24
C ILE A 66 -5.36 -8.41 -11.60
N ALA A 67 -5.96 -7.52 -12.38
CA ALA A 67 -7.34 -7.64 -12.85
C ALA A 67 -7.36 -8.28 -14.23
N LEU A 68 -7.79 -9.55 -14.29
CA LEU A 68 -7.94 -10.33 -15.52
C LEU A 68 -9.42 -10.61 -15.80
N GLU A 69 -9.75 -10.89 -17.05
CA GLU A 69 -11.12 -11.22 -17.44
C GLU A 69 -11.64 -12.43 -16.65
N ARG A 70 -12.78 -12.23 -15.99
CA ARG A 70 -13.50 -13.27 -15.24
C ARG A 70 -14.91 -13.49 -15.76
N MET A 71 -15.58 -12.42 -16.19
CA MET A 71 -16.94 -12.45 -16.70
C MET A 71 -17.02 -11.72 -18.02
N TYR A 72 -17.78 -12.29 -18.95
CA TYR A 72 -18.11 -11.68 -20.24
C TYR A 72 -19.63 -11.58 -20.40
N PHE A 73 -20.12 -10.40 -20.78
CA PHE A 73 -21.51 -10.11 -21.06
C PHE A 73 -21.62 -9.60 -22.50
N SER A 74 -22.24 -10.39 -23.37
CA SER A 74 -22.47 -9.99 -24.77
C SER A 74 -23.36 -8.75 -24.87
N SER A 75 -24.33 -8.60 -23.96
CA SER A 75 -25.24 -7.45 -23.89
C SER A 75 -25.79 -7.24 -22.48
N GLY A 76 -26.14 -6.00 -22.14
CA GLY A 76 -26.78 -5.66 -20.87
C GLY A 76 -27.35 -4.24 -20.87
N ILE A 77 -27.90 -3.83 -19.72
CA ILE A 77 -28.40 -2.47 -19.50
C ILE A 77 -27.85 -1.98 -18.16
N GLU A 78 -27.08 -0.89 -18.18
CA GLU A 78 -26.64 -0.19 -16.97
C GLU A 78 -27.71 0.80 -16.53
N LYS A 79 -27.93 0.95 -15.21
CA LYS A 79 -28.89 1.90 -14.61
C LYS A 79 -30.30 1.78 -15.19
N ARG A 80 -30.75 0.54 -15.39
CA ARG A 80 -32.05 0.19 -15.97
C ARG A 80 -33.20 0.93 -15.27
N GLY A 81 -34.09 1.53 -16.06
CA GLY A 81 -35.25 2.31 -15.60
C GLY A 81 -34.90 3.72 -15.12
N GLY A 82 -33.63 4.13 -15.16
CA GLY A 82 -33.17 5.45 -14.75
C GLY A 82 -32.98 6.43 -15.92
N SER A 83 -32.86 7.72 -15.61
CA SER A 83 -32.58 8.77 -16.61
C SER A 83 -31.18 8.67 -17.25
N LYS A 84 -30.30 7.84 -16.67
CA LYS A 84 -28.95 7.53 -17.16
C LYS A 84 -28.82 6.08 -17.59
N GLU A 85 -29.91 5.47 -18.04
CA GLU A 85 -29.89 4.12 -18.60
C GLU A 85 -28.96 4.06 -19.83
N VAL A 86 -28.11 3.04 -19.90
CA VAL A 86 -27.17 2.85 -21.02
C VAL A 86 -27.18 1.38 -21.46
N SER A 87 -27.37 1.15 -22.75
CA SER A 87 -27.19 -0.19 -23.34
C SER A 87 -25.71 -0.56 -23.38
N LEU A 88 -25.38 -1.77 -22.93
CA LEU A 88 -24.04 -2.32 -22.86
C LEU A 88 -23.87 -3.42 -23.91
N SER A 89 -22.66 -3.54 -24.47
CA SER A 89 -22.29 -4.63 -25.38
C SER A 89 -20.85 -5.08 -25.14
N ASN A 90 -20.61 -6.38 -25.26
CA ASN A 90 -19.28 -7.02 -25.14
C ASN A 90 -18.49 -6.58 -23.90
N ILE A 91 -19.15 -6.52 -22.74
CA ILE A 91 -18.54 -6.08 -21.49
C ILE A 91 -17.75 -7.21 -20.86
N LYS A 92 -16.52 -6.90 -20.45
CA LYS A 92 -15.65 -7.80 -19.70
C LYS A 92 -15.41 -7.23 -18.31
N LEU A 93 -15.54 -8.06 -17.28
CA LEU A 93 -15.32 -7.66 -15.89
C LEU A 93 -14.31 -8.59 -15.21
N PRO A 94 -13.46 -8.05 -14.31
CA PRO A 94 -12.63 -8.85 -13.44
C PRO A 94 -13.42 -9.41 -12.26
N THR A 95 -12.73 -10.09 -11.34
CA THR A 95 -13.33 -10.51 -10.07
C THR A 95 -13.63 -9.30 -9.18
N PRO A 96 -14.76 -9.26 -8.45
CA PRO A 96 -15.04 -8.23 -7.45
C PRO A 96 -13.97 -8.13 -6.35
N TRP A 97 -13.26 -9.22 -6.08
CA TRP A 97 -12.16 -9.26 -5.11
C TRP A 97 -11.07 -8.23 -5.41
N ASN A 98 -10.77 -7.95 -6.68
CA ASN A 98 -9.79 -6.93 -7.03
C ASN A 98 -10.18 -5.54 -6.50
N GLN A 99 -11.47 -5.18 -6.53
CA GLN A 99 -11.96 -3.91 -6.01
C GLN A 99 -11.89 -3.87 -4.48
N ILE A 100 -12.31 -4.95 -3.82
CA ILE A 100 -12.31 -5.08 -2.36
C ILE A 100 -10.88 -4.95 -1.82
N GLU A 101 -9.97 -5.74 -2.38
CA GLU A 101 -8.59 -5.84 -1.94
C GLU A 101 -7.80 -4.56 -2.25
N ALA A 102 -8.03 -3.95 -3.41
CA ALA A 102 -7.48 -2.63 -3.74
C ALA A 102 -7.94 -1.56 -2.73
N ALA A 103 -9.24 -1.54 -2.39
CA ALA A 103 -9.78 -0.57 -1.43
C ALA A 103 -9.21 -0.79 -0.02
N MET A 104 -9.08 -2.05 0.42
CA MET A 104 -8.46 -2.40 1.69
C MET A 104 -7.00 -1.98 1.76
N ALA A 105 -6.23 -2.19 0.68
CA ALA A 105 -4.85 -1.74 0.58
C ALA A 105 -4.75 -0.20 0.61
N TYR A 106 -5.57 0.48 -0.19
CA TYR A 106 -5.60 1.94 -0.23
C TYR A 106 -5.93 2.56 1.14
N SER A 107 -6.91 1.99 1.86
CA SER A 107 -7.27 2.44 3.21
C SER A 107 -6.15 2.32 4.24
N ARG A 108 -5.14 1.47 3.99
CA ARG A 108 -3.94 1.29 4.82
C ARG A 108 -2.76 2.15 4.37
N ASN A 109 -2.95 3.02 3.38
CA ASN A 109 -1.86 3.72 2.70
C ASN A 109 -0.80 2.79 2.10
N HIS A 110 -1.18 1.56 1.71
CA HIS A 110 -0.25 0.69 0.98
C HIS A 110 0.07 1.30 -0.38
N PRO A 111 1.34 1.35 -0.78
CA PRO A 111 1.70 1.57 -2.18
C PRO A 111 0.94 0.58 -3.05
N LEU A 112 0.10 1.09 -3.94
CA LEU A 112 -0.75 0.30 -4.82
C LEU A 112 -0.23 0.37 -6.26
N MET A 113 -0.05 -0.79 -6.88
CA MET A 113 0.20 -0.94 -8.31
C MET A 113 -0.91 -1.80 -8.91
N VAL A 114 -1.53 -1.33 -10.00
CA VAL A 114 -2.66 -2.02 -10.63
C VAL A 114 -2.32 -2.39 -12.06
N ILE A 115 -2.48 -3.66 -12.39
CA ILE A 115 -2.28 -4.24 -13.72
C ILE A 115 -3.63 -4.75 -14.18
N VAL A 116 -4.10 -4.30 -15.34
CA VAL A 116 -5.44 -4.58 -15.85
C VAL A 116 -5.33 -5.16 -17.25
N GLU A 117 -6.01 -6.28 -17.49
CA GLU A 117 -6.16 -6.84 -18.83
C GLU A 117 -6.86 -5.83 -19.77
N SER A 118 -6.30 -5.65 -20.95
CA SER A 118 -6.83 -4.74 -21.96
C SER A 118 -8.24 -5.17 -22.40
N GLY A 119 -9.17 -4.22 -22.40
CA GLY A 119 -10.56 -4.47 -22.81
C GLY A 119 -11.50 -4.81 -21.64
N LEU A 120 -11.01 -4.88 -20.40
CA LEU A 120 -11.90 -4.84 -19.24
C LEU A 120 -12.61 -3.49 -19.17
N LYS A 121 -13.84 -3.50 -18.65
CA LYS A 121 -14.55 -2.27 -18.33
C LYS A 121 -13.77 -1.52 -17.25
N SER A 122 -13.47 -0.25 -17.52
CA SER A 122 -12.85 0.66 -16.56
C SER A 122 -13.90 1.09 -15.54
N GLU A 123 -13.71 0.72 -14.27
CA GLU A 123 -14.60 1.11 -13.17
C GLU A 123 -13.91 1.02 -11.80
N GLY A 124 -14.33 1.89 -10.87
CA GLY A 124 -13.86 1.89 -9.49
C GLY A 124 -12.35 2.10 -9.39
N LEU A 125 -11.68 1.23 -8.64
CA LEU A 125 -10.24 1.37 -8.37
C LEU A 125 -9.35 0.96 -9.56
N LEU A 126 -9.97 0.56 -10.67
CA LEU A 126 -9.30 0.24 -11.92
C LEU A 126 -9.36 1.41 -12.92
N GLU A 127 -10.00 2.53 -12.57
CA GLU A 127 -10.03 3.72 -13.42
C GLU A 127 -8.68 4.48 -13.39
N PRO A 128 -8.29 5.10 -14.52
CA PRO A 128 -7.17 6.03 -14.50
C PRO A 128 -7.50 7.30 -13.70
N GLY A 129 -6.47 8.02 -13.25
CA GLY A 129 -6.63 9.29 -12.53
C GLY A 129 -6.76 9.17 -11.01
N ASN A 130 -6.62 7.96 -10.47
CA ASN A 130 -6.42 7.73 -9.03
C ASN A 130 -4.98 8.08 -8.61
N ASP A 131 -4.69 8.07 -7.30
CA ASP A 131 -3.35 8.32 -6.74
C ASP A 131 -2.32 7.22 -7.07
N TRP A 132 -2.77 6.15 -7.73
CA TRP A 132 -1.95 5.06 -8.25
C TRP A 132 -2.05 4.97 -9.78
N TYR A 133 -1.01 4.36 -10.36
CA TYR A 133 -0.96 4.14 -11.80
C TYR A 133 -1.63 2.81 -12.16
N VAL A 134 -2.54 2.84 -13.12
CA VAL A 134 -3.24 1.67 -13.67
C VAL A 134 -2.63 1.31 -15.02
N GLN A 135 -1.99 0.14 -15.11
CA GLN A 135 -1.33 -0.35 -16.32
C GLN A 135 -2.25 -1.28 -17.09
N TRP A 136 -2.70 -0.84 -18.26
CA TRP A 136 -3.52 -1.65 -19.15
C TRP A 136 -2.62 -2.46 -20.09
N VAL A 137 -2.68 -3.79 -19.99
CA VAL A 137 -1.75 -4.69 -20.69
C VAL A 137 -2.49 -5.85 -21.35
N LYS A 138 -1.89 -6.43 -22.39
CA LYS A 138 -2.26 -7.78 -22.80
C LYS A 138 -1.67 -8.78 -21.79
N PRO A 139 -2.37 -9.88 -21.45
CA PRO A 139 -1.89 -10.87 -20.48
C PRO A 139 -0.81 -11.76 -21.11
N GLU A 140 0.32 -11.15 -21.46
CA GLU A 140 1.47 -11.74 -22.14
C GLU A 140 2.75 -11.29 -21.42
N ALA A 141 3.74 -12.18 -21.29
CA ALA A 141 4.99 -11.88 -20.59
C ALA A 141 5.74 -10.66 -21.18
N ALA A 142 5.60 -10.42 -22.48
CA ALA A 142 6.23 -9.27 -23.16
C ALA A 142 5.79 -7.92 -22.56
N ALA A 143 4.55 -7.82 -22.06
CA ALA A 143 4.04 -6.59 -21.43
C ALA A 143 4.85 -6.17 -20.20
N LEU A 144 5.45 -7.14 -19.49
CA LEU A 144 6.24 -6.92 -18.28
C LEU A 144 7.66 -6.42 -18.58
N SER A 145 8.07 -6.36 -19.84
CA SER A 145 9.41 -5.91 -20.25
C SER A 145 9.44 -4.49 -20.83
N THR A 146 8.27 -3.85 -20.94
CA THR A 146 8.15 -2.50 -21.50
C THR A 146 8.80 -1.44 -20.61
N THR A 147 9.26 -0.36 -21.23
CA THR A 147 9.84 0.80 -20.50
C THR A 147 8.85 1.38 -19.49
N GLU A 148 7.58 1.46 -19.87
CA GLU A 148 6.50 1.92 -19.00
C GLU A 148 6.36 1.03 -17.76
N PHE A 149 6.23 -0.29 -17.95
CA PHE A 149 6.10 -1.23 -16.84
C PHE A 149 7.29 -1.16 -15.88
N ASN A 150 8.51 -1.11 -16.44
CA ASN A 150 9.73 -0.99 -15.65
C ASN A 150 9.77 0.31 -14.84
N GLY A 151 9.37 1.43 -15.45
CA GLY A 151 9.31 2.72 -14.78
C GLY A 151 8.31 2.75 -13.63
N VAL A 152 7.11 2.19 -13.85
CA VAL A 152 6.06 2.11 -12.82
C VAL A 152 6.47 1.19 -11.69
N LEU A 153 7.01 0.00 -11.99
CA LEU A 153 7.48 -0.95 -10.99
C LEU A 153 8.60 -0.34 -10.13
N ALA A 154 9.57 0.32 -10.76
CA ALA A 154 10.66 0.98 -10.05
C ALA A 154 10.14 2.12 -9.14
N SER A 155 9.25 2.98 -9.65
CA SER A 155 8.66 4.06 -8.85
C SER A 155 7.84 3.52 -7.68
N TRP A 156 7.01 2.50 -7.91
CA TRP A 156 6.22 1.87 -6.86
C TRP A 156 7.09 1.21 -5.78
N LYS A 157 8.15 0.50 -6.17
CA LYS A 157 9.15 -0.07 -5.25
C LYS A 157 9.80 1.01 -4.38
N GLN A 158 10.10 2.19 -4.93
CA GLN A 158 10.65 3.30 -4.13
C GLN A 158 9.65 3.82 -3.09
N LYS A 159 8.35 3.87 -3.40
CA LYS A 159 7.30 4.24 -2.42
C LYS A 159 7.32 3.29 -1.22
N MET A 160 7.35 1.98 -1.47
CA MET A 160 7.44 0.97 -0.39
C MET A 160 8.68 1.14 0.50
N LEU A 161 9.83 1.46 -0.11
CA LEU A 161 11.07 1.70 0.64
C LEU A 161 11.03 2.99 1.48
N ALA A 162 10.33 4.02 1.01
CA ALA A 162 10.15 5.27 1.74
C ALA A 162 9.20 5.09 2.94
N ASP A 163 8.11 4.34 2.76
CA ASP A 163 7.15 4.07 3.83
C ASP A 163 7.79 3.25 4.95
N LYS A 164 8.62 2.26 4.62
CA LYS A 164 9.38 1.48 5.62
C LYS A 164 10.35 2.34 6.44
N LYS A 165 10.91 3.41 5.88
CA LYS A 165 11.76 4.36 6.63
C LYS A 165 10.94 5.22 7.59
N THR A 166 9.67 5.47 7.27
CA THR A 166 8.75 6.26 8.09
C THR A 166 8.05 5.39 9.14
N SER A 167 7.84 4.10 8.85
CA SER A 167 7.19 3.13 9.74
C SER A 167 8.13 2.48 10.77
N THR A 168 9.37 2.95 10.92
CA THR A 168 10.10 2.66 12.16
C THR A 168 9.27 3.23 13.29
N LEU A 169 8.73 2.33 14.13
CA LEU A 169 7.88 2.62 15.28
C LEU A 169 8.20 3.98 15.91
N PRO A 170 7.19 4.77 16.36
CA PRO A 170 7.47 5.93 17.19
C PRO A 170 8.34 5.46 18.35
N LYS A 171 9.62 5.84 18.33
CA LYS A 171 10.54 5.57 19.44
C LYS A 171 9.83 6.05 20.69
N GLY A 172 9.69 5.17 21.69
CA GLY A 172 9.16 5.59 22.97
C GLY A 172 9.98 6.78 23.50
N PRO A 173 9.43 7.63 24.38
CA PRO A 173 10.18 8.77 24.93
C PRO A 173 11.55 8.40 25.53
N ALA A 174 11.71 7.15 25.97
CA ALA A 174 12.94 6.60 26.52
C ALA A 174 13.99 6.18 25.46
N GLU A 175 13.61 6.07 24.19
CA GLU A 175 14.48 5.64 23.07
C GLU A 175 14.85 6.81 22.14
N LEU A 176 14.23 7.97 22.35
CA LEU A 176 14.58 9.20 21.65
C LEU A 176 15.92 9.73 22.14
N THR A 177 16.79 10.10 21.21
CA THR A 177 18.00 10.85 21.54
C THR A 177 17.62 12.26 22.03
N LEU A 178 18.46 12.87 22.87
CA LEU A 178 18.27 14.25 23.34
C LEU A 178 18.04 15.25 22.19
N ALA A 179 18.67 15.03 21.03
CA ALA A 179 18.50 15.86 19.84
C ALA A 179 17.11 15.71 19.20
N GLU A 180 16.59 14.49 19.08
CA GLU A 180 15.25 14.22 18.54
C GLU A 180 14.15 14.75 19.47
N LEU A 181 14.36 14.64 20.79
CA LEU A 181 13.42 15.09 21.81
C LEU A 181 13.28 16.62 21.84
N VAL A 182 14.39 17.35 21.67
CA VAL A 182 14.41 18.81 21.56
C VAL A 182 13.88 19.27 20.20
N GLY A 183 14.18 18.55 19.12
CA GLY A 183 13.71 18.87 17.76
C GLY A 183 12.20 18.70 17.56
N GLY A 184 11.54 17.85 18.36
CA GLY A 184 10.09 17.65 18.31
C GLY A 184 9.24 18.65 19.11
N LEU A 185 9.87 19.55 19.89
CA LEU A 185 9.14 20.51 20.72
C LEU A 185 8.70 21.74 19.92
N ARG A 186 7.47 22.21 20.17
CA ARG A 186 7.02 23.51 19.66
C ARG A 186 7.80 24.63 20.34
N LEU A 187 7.97 25.76 19.65
CA LEU A 187 8.73 26.92 20.17
C LEU A 187 8.27 27.36 21.57
N THR A 188 6.96 27.31 21.83
CA THR A 188 6.37 27.63 23.14
C THR A 188 6.72 26.62 24.24
N GLN A 189 6.88 25.34 23.88
CA GLN A 189 7.26 24.28 24.81
C GLN A 189 8.76 24.34 25.16
N LEU A 190 9.60 24.78 24.22
CA LEU A 190 11.02 25.05 24.49
C LEU A 190 11.20 26.14 25.55
N TRP A 191 10.44 27.23 25.44
CA TRP A 191 10.46 28.31 26.44
C TRP A 191 9.99 27.86 27.83
N SER A 192 8.98 27.00 27.91
CA SER A 192 8.52 26.46 29.20
C SER A 192 9.54 25.53 29.85
N VAL A 193 10.25 24.72 29.07
CA VAL A 193 11.33 23.86 29.59
C VAL A 193 12.49 24.71 30.09
N LEU A 194 12.92 25.73 29.34
CA LEU A 194 13.97 26.65 29.75
C LEU A 194 13.61 27.39 31.05
N ALA A 195 12.36 27.86 31.16
CA ALA A 195 11.88 28.52 32.38
C ALA A 195 11.89 27.57 33.58
N ALA A 196 11.48 26.31 33.41
CA ALA A 196 11.50 25.32 34.49
C ALA A 196 12.94 25.02 34.96
N VAL A 197 13.89 24.87 34.03
CA VAL A 197 15.32 24.67 34.37
C VAL A 197 15.88 25.90 35.09
N ALA A 198 15.55 27.11 34.64
CA ALA A 198 15.99 28.35 35.30
C ALA A 198 15.45 28.46 36.74
N VAL A 199 14.18 28.10 36.96
CA VAL A 199 13.57 28.07 38.30
C VAL A 199 14.26 27.04 39.19
N LEU A 200 14.57 25.85 38.68
CA LEU A 200 15.29 24.82 39.43
C LEU A 200 16.71 25.26 39.79
N MET A 201 17.44 25.87 38.86
CA MET A 201 18.78 26.40 39.15
C MET A 201 18.74 27.54 40.15
N ALA A 202 17.80 28.47 40.02
CA ALA A 202 17.63 29.58 40.96
C ALA A 202 17.24 29.07 42.37
N GLY A 203 16.37 28.07 42.45
CA GLY A 203 16.01 27.41 43.71
C GLY A 203 17.21 26.71 44.37
N ALA A 204 18.00 25.97 43.59
CA ALA A 204 19.22 25.31 44.08
C ALA A 204 20.27 26.33 44.55
N PHE A 205 20.45 27.45 43.83
CA PHE A 205 21.35 28.53 44.24
C PHE A 205 20.86 29.26 45.50
N ALA A 206 19.56 29.52 45.62
CA ALA A 206 18.98 30.18 46.80
C ALA A 206 19.06 29.28 48.05
N LEU A 207 18.86 27.97 47.88
CA LEU A 207 19.06 26.98 48.94
C LEU A 207 20.56 26.87 49.31
N GLY A 208 21.44 26.75 48.33
CA GLY A 208 22.89 26.73 48.55
C GLY A 208 23.41 28.00 49.25
N GLY A 209 22.93 29.18 48.85
CA GLY A 209 23.26 30.45 49.50
C GLY A 209 22.74 30.57 50.93
N LYS A 210 21.63 29.92 51.28
CA LYS A 210 21.14 29.84 52.67
C LYS A 210 21.86 28.80 53.53
N PHE A 211 22.44 27.76 52.93
CA PHE A 211 23.18 26.72 53.66
C PHE A 211 24.69 27.01 53.78
N PHE A 212 25.27 27.83 52.89
CA PHE A 212 26.70 28.18 52.88
C PHE A 212 27.00 29.67 53.15
N GLY A 213 25.99 30.50 53.42
CA GLY A 213 26.15 31.90 53.82
C GLY A 213 25.99 32.09 55.33
N THR A 214 27.11 32.26 56.03
CA THR A 214 27.20 33.10 57.25
C THR A 214 27.32 34.56 56.87
#